data_AF-A0A327TU18-F1
#
_entry.id   AF-A0A327TU18-F1
#
_cell.length_a   1.000
_cell.length_b   1.000
_cell.length_c   1.000
_cell.angle_alpha   90.00
_cell.angle_beta   90.00
_cell.angle_gamma   90.00
#
_symmetry.space_group_name_H-M   'P 1'
#
loop_
_entity.id
_entity.type
_entity.pdbx_description
1 polymer ?
#
loop_
_entity_poly.entity_id
_entity_poly.type
_entity_poly.pdbx_seq_one_letter_code
_entity_poly.pdbx_strand_id
1 'polypeptide(L)'
;MNEIPAYLSVKVNFGNSDYDNVCDTFGGGIDRLPAWRELGNLLAHRPGWHFDVVNQGEALWCLGVLGECRLAIHVTGGLQYHCYDHGADSDTVAADTTAVESWLKGREEAAQQPSPLIIEIASADSWKLLKSHPFRLRVSWSDGYYAASVAALAEASFGRTVAEAVNGAAEMICQLFGAPVEFSPDLTLAAELDETAVRHIRTA
;
A
#
# COMPACT_ATOMS: atom_id res chain seq x y z
N MET A 1 -14.33 -22.17 -12.21
CA MET A 1 -13.46 -21.08 -12.70
C MET A 1 -12.16 -21.23 -11.95
N ASN A 2 -11.02 -21.36 -12.63
CA ASN A 2 -9.74 -21.33 -11.94
C ASN A 2 -9.51 -19.88 -11.50
N GLU A 3 -9.45 -19.65 -10.20
CA GLU A 3 -9.09 -18.34 -9.66
C GLU A 3 -7.68 -17.97 -10.12
N ILE A 4 -7.53 -16.75 -10.64
CA ILE A 4 -6.22 -16.24 -11.03
C ILE A 4 -5.45 -16.00 -9.72
N PRO A 5 -4.24 -16.56 -9.53
CA PRO A 5 -3.44 -16.30 -8.35
C PRO A 5 -3.25 -14.81 -8.08
N ALA A 6 -3.42 -14.40 -6.82
CA ALA A 6 -3.38 -12.99 -6.43
C ALA A 6 -2.05 -12.31 -6.77
N TYR A 7 -0.93 -13.02 -6.66
CA TYR A 7 0.40 -12.46 -7.01
C TYR A 7 0.51 -12.01 -8.47
N LEU A 8 -0.30 -12.54 -9.39
CA LEU A 8 -0.30 -12.11 -10.80
C LEU A 8 -0.93 -10.72 -11.01
N SER A 9 -1.63 -10.19 -10.00
CA SER A 9 -2.18 -8.84 -10.05
C SER A 9 -1.14 -7.76 -9.68
N VAL A 10 0.02 -8.17 -9.16
CA VAL A 10 1.06 -7.27 -8.67
C VAL A 10 1.71 -6.57 -9.85
N LYS A 11 1.56 -5.24 -9.89
CA LYS A 11 2.23 -4.40 -10.88
C LYS A 11 3.61 -4.03 -10.36
N VAL A 12 4.65 -4.51 -11.03
CA VAL A 12 6.03 -4.10 -10.75
C VAL A 12 6.42 -3.00 -11.74
N ASN A 13 6.93 -1.87 -11.26
CA ASN A 13 7.26 -0.69 -12.08
C ASN A 13 8.55 -0.85 -12.90
N PHE A 14 8.75 -1.99 -13.56
CA PHE A 14 9.86 -2.25 -14.46
C PHE A 14 9.32 -2.66 -15.82
N GLY A 15 8.98 -1.70 -16.69
CA GLY A 15 8.94 -1.76 -18.16
C GLY A 15 8.22 -2.89 -18.91
N ASN A 16 8.27 -4.16 -18.46
CA ASN A 16 7.51 -5.32 -18.91
C ASN A 16 7.70 -6.58 -18.01
N SER A 17 8.15 -6.48 -16.76
CA SER A 17 8.44 -7.65 -15.91
C SER A 17 7.26 -8.04 -15.03
N ASP A 18 6.70 -9.23 -15.23
CA ASP A 18 5.76 -9.83 -14.30
C ASP A 18 6.44 -10.21 -12.97
N TYR A 19 5.62 -10.46 -11.94
CA TYR A 19 6.08 -10.76 -10.58
C TYR A 19 7.10 -11.91 -10.52
N ASP A 20 6.87 -12.98 -11.28
CA ASP A 20 7.75 -14.16 -11.28
C ASP A 20 9.12 -13.82 -11.87
N ASN A 21 9.17 -13.09 -12.98
CA ASN A 21 10.43 -12.66 -13.61
C ASN A 21 11.26 -11.77 -12.68
N VAL A 22 10.61 -10.89 -11.92
CA VAL A 22 11.28 -10.05 -10.93
C VAL A 22 11.80 -10.89 -9.77
N CYS A 23 11.01 -11.84 -9.26
CA CYS A 23 11.45 -12.74 -8.19
C CYS A 23 12.59 -13.68 -8.62
N ASP A 24 12.60 -14.14 -9.88
CA ASP A 24 13.71 -14.92 -10.42
C ASP A 24 15.00 -14.07 -10.49
N THR A 25 14.88 -12.85 -11.01
CA THR A 25 16.04 -11.97 -11.22
C THR A 25 16.60 -11.39 -9.92
N PHE A 26 15.72 -10.94 -9.01
CA PHE A 26 16.06 -10.11 -7.84
C PHE A 26 15.68 -10.77 -6.51
N GLY A 27 14.88 -11.82 -6.54
CA GLY A 27 14.42 -12.57 -5.36
C GLY A 27 15.28 -13.80 -5.05
N GLY A 28 16.43 -13.97 -5.70
CA GLY A 28 17.37 -15.06 -5.43
C GLY A 28 17.20 -16.32 -6.30
N GLY A 29 16.55 -16.20 -7.46
CA GLY A 29 16.48 -17.24 -8.49
C GLY A 29 15.23 -18.12 -8.47
N ILE A 30 15.08 -18.90 -9.54
CA ILE A 30 13.93 -19.78 -9.82
C ILE A 30 13.60 -20.73 -8.67
N ASP A 31 14.62 -21.17 -7.92
CA ASP A 31 14.47 -22.10 -6.79
C ASP A 31 13.64 -21.51 -5.65
N ARG A 32 13.60 -20.17 -5.52
CA ARG A 32 12.83 -19.47 -4.48
C ARG A 32 11.43 -19.04 -4.94
N LEU A 33 11.08 -19.20 -6.22
CA LEU A 33 9.78 -18.79 -6.75
C LEU A 33 8.58 -19.39 -6.02
N PRO A 34 8.59 -20.67 -5.58
CA PRO A 34 7.45 -21.20 -4.83
C PRO A 34 7.13 -20.37 -3.57
N ALA A 35 8.14 -20.04 -2.77
CA ALA A 35 7.97 -19.22 -1.57
C ALA A 35 7.57 -17.77 -1.91
N TRP A 36 8.14 -17.19 -2.97
CA TRP A 36 7.72 -15.85 -3.44
C TRP A 36 6.26 -15.81 -3.87
N ARG A 37 5.76 -16.85 -4.55
CA ARG A 37 4.36 -16.93 -4.97
C ARG A 37 3.41 -17.11 -3.80
N GLU A 38 3.79 -17.91 -2.80
CA GLU A 38 3.03 -18.04 -1.55
C GLU A 38 2.92 -16.70 -0.82
N LEU A 39 4.05 -16.00 -0.65
CA LEU A 39 4.08 -14.68 -0.04
C LEU A 39 3.28 -13.65 -0.85
N GLY A 40 3.42 -13.67 -2.18
CA GLY A 40 2.66 -12.79 -3.06
C GLY A 40 1.16 -13.04 -2.99
N ASN A 41 0.73 -14.30 -2.91
CA ASN A 41 -0.68 -14.63 -2.70
C ASN A 41 -1.20 -14.14 -1.35
N LEU A 42 -0.37 -14.18 -0.32
CA LEU A 42 -0.72 -13.70 1.02
C LEU A 42 -0.90 -12.16 1.05
N LEU A 43 -0.06 -11.41 0.34
CA LEU A 43 0.06 -9.96 0.50
C LEU A 43 -0.58 -9.12 -0.61
N ALA A 44 -0.69 -9.62 -1.85
CA ALA A 44 -1.06 -8.80 -3.01
C ALA A 44 -2.43 -8.11 -2.94
N HIS A 45 -3.34 -8.58 -2.08
CA HIS A 45 -4.65 -7.97 -1.88
C HIS A 45 -4.82 -7.31 -0.51
N ARG A 46 -3.75 -7.27 0.30
CA ARG A 46 -3.78 -6.59 1.59
C ARG A 46 -3.52 -5.09 1.39
N PRO A 47 -4.38 -4.20 1.92
CA PRO A 47 -4.22 -2.76 1.77
C PRO A 47 -2.84 -2.27 2.26
N GLY A 48 -2.21 -1.38 1.50
CA GLY A 48 -0.90 -0.80 1.82
C GLY A 48 0.33 -1.63 1.44
N TRP A 49 0.17 -2.93 1.22
CA TRP A 49 1.28 -3.77 0.78
C TRP A 49 1.63 -3.51 -0.68
N HIS A 50 2.92 -3.40 -0.95
CA HIS A 50 3.46 -3.26 -2.30
C HIS A 50 4.75 -4.07 -2.41
N PHE A 51 5.06 -4.46 -3.65
CA PHE A 51 6.26 -5.20 -3.97
C PHE A 51 7.28 -4.26 -4.62
N ASP A 52 8.51 -4.27 -4.11
CA ASP A 52 9.58 -3.38 -4.56
C ASP A 52 10.91 -4.12 -4.71
N VAL A 53 11.83 -3.50 -5.43
CA VAL A 53 13.21 -3.95 -5.58
C VAL A 53 14.13 -2.85 -5.07
N VAL A 54 14.75 -3.08 -3.91
CA VAL A 54 15.56 -2.08 -3.20
C VAL A 54 17.04 -2.43 -3.22
N ASN A 55 17.89 -1.51 -2.74
CA ASN A 55 19.30 -1.72 -2.37
C ASN A 55 20.06 -2.72 -3.25
N GLN A 56 20.35 -2.33 -4.49
CA GLN A 56 21.15 -3.13 -5.45
C GLN A 56 20.45 -4.39 -5.97
N GLY A 57 19.13 -4.48 -5.91
CA GLY A 57 18.38 -5.52 -6.62
C GLY A 57 17.82 -6.60 -5.70
N GLU A 58 17.49 -6.28 -4.46
CA GLU A 58 16.80 -7.21 -3.57
C GLU A 58 15.29 -7.00 -3.66
N ALA A 59 14.58 -8.05 -4.06
CA ALA A 59 13.12 -8.06 -4.06
C ALA A 59 12.58 -8.18 -2.63
N LEU A 60 11.55 -7.40 -2.30
CA LEU A 60 10.82 -7.53 -1.04
C LEU A 60 9.39 -7.01 -1.13
N TRP A 61 8.58 -7.41 -0.16
CA TRP A 61 7.30 -6.81 0.14
C TRP A 61 7.45 -5.76 1.23
N CYS A 62 6.85 -4.59 1.01
CA CYS A 62 6.84 -3.46 1.92
C CYS A 62 5.42 -3.08 2.30
N LEU A 63 5.23 -2.71 3.57
CA LEU A 63 4.05 -2.00 4.05
C LEU A 63 4.48 -0.71 4.72
N GLY A 64 3.82 0.38 4.38
CA GLY A 64 3.98 1.70 5.00
C GLY A 64 3.26 2.77 4.20
N VAL A 65 3.12 3.96 4.78
CA VAL A 65 2.45 5.10 4.13
C VAL A 65 3.44 5.90 3.30
N LEU A 66 2.98 6.55 2.22
CA LEU A 66 3.83 7.41 1.37
C LEU A 66 5.12 6.76 0.82
N GLY A 67 5.11 5.43 0.62
CA GLY A 67 6.28 4.70 0.15
C GLY A 67 7.29 4.38 1.26
N GLU A 68 6.93 4.56 2.53
CA GLU A 68 7.68 3.95 3.63
C GLU A 68 7.64 2.42 3.54
N CYS A 69 8.71 1.78 3.98
CA CYS A 69 8.77 0.34 4.20
C CYS A 69 8.88 0.10 5.72
N ARG A 70 7.77 0.22 6.45
CA ARG A 70 7.70 0.03 7.91
C ARG A 70 7.82 -1.43 8.28
N LEU A 71 7.10 -2.29 7.56
CA LEU A 71 7.30 -3.73 7.60
C LEU A 71 7.90 -4.16 6.26
N ALA A 72 8.90 -5.03 6.33
CA ALA A 72 9.55 -5.62 5.17
C ALA A 72 9.52 -7.14 5.29
N ILE A 73 9.21 -7.84 4.19
CA ILE A 73 9.29 -9.30 4.13
C ILE A 73 9.98 -9.72 2.84
N HIS A 74 11.00 -10.57 2.96
CA HIS A 74 11.66 -11.20 1.81
C HIS A 74 11.90 -12.69 2.03
N VAL A 75 12.19 -13.40 0.92
CA VAL A 75 12.43 -14.84 0.93
C VAL A 75 13.92 -15.14 1.06
N THR A 76 14.28 -15.86 2.12
CA THR A 76 15.66 -16.26 2.40
C THR A 76 16.13 -17.43 1.51
N GLY A 77 17.43 -17.71 1.52
CA GLY A 77 18.00 -18.88 0.84
C GLY A 77 17.51 -20.24 1.35
N GLY A 78 16.92 -20.28 2.56
CA GLY A 78 16.33 -21.48 3.15
C GLY A 78 14.86 -21.70 2.80
N LEU A 79 14.29 -20.93 1.86
CA LEU A 79 12.86 -20.91 1.54
C LEU A 79 11.98 -20.51 2.75
N GLN A 80 12.53 -19.67 3.63
CA GLN A 80 11.84 -19.09 4.77
C GLN A 80 11.58 -17.60 4.51
N TYR A 81 10.79 -16.96 5.37
CA TYR A 81 10.43 -15.56 5.26
C TYR A 81 11.16 -14.75 6.34
N HIS A 82 12.05 -13.85 5.96
CA HIS A 82 12.63 -12.88 6.90
C HIS A 82 11.71 -11.67 6.97
N CYS A 83 11.13 -11.48 8.15
CA CYS A 83 10.18 -10.42 8.45
C CYS A 83 10.87 -9.39 9.33
N TYR A 84 10.86 -8.13 8.91
CA TYR A 84 11.50 -7.03 9.60
C TYR A 84 10.48 -5.93 9.92
N ASP A 85 10.54 -5.42 11.16
CA ASP A 85 9.75 -4.30 11.65
C ASP A 85 10.69 -3.13 11.97
N HIS A 86 10.71 -2.12 11.10
CA HIS A 86 11.53 -0.92 11.27
C HIS A 86 11.07 -0.07 12.47
N GLY A 87 9.81 -0.18 12.90
CA GLY A 87 9.30 0.54 14.05
C GLY A 87 9.81 -0.03 15.37
N ALA A 88 9.89 -1.35 15.45
CA ALA A 88 10.40 -2.06 16.63
C ALA A 88 11.90 -2.36 16.58
N ASP A 89 12.57 -2.09 15.46
CA ASP A 89 13.95 -2.53 15.16
C ASP A 89 14.12 -4.02 15.49
N SER A 90 13.22 -4.83 14.94
CA SER A 90 13.16 -6.26 15.25
C SER A 90 12.98 -7.09 14.00
N ASP A 91 13.64 -8.24 13.98
CA ASP A 91 13.54 -9.20 12.90
C ASP A 91 13.10 -10.58 13.40
N THR A 92 12.47 -11.34 12.51
CA THR A 92 12.00 -12.70 12.78
C THR A 92 12.06 -13.51 11.51
N VAL A 93 12.50 -14.76 11.60
CA VAL A 93 12.42 -15.71 10.49
C VAL A 93 11.19 -16.59 10.68
N ALA A 94 10.20 -16.42 9.81
CA ALA A 94 9.00 -17.23 9.74
C ALA A 94 9.22 -18.43 8.81
N ALA A 95 8.86 -19.63 9.28
CA ALA A 95 9.10 -20.86 8.53
C ALA A 95 8.13 -21.06 7.35
N ASP A 96 6.93 -20.50 7.44
CA ASP A 96 5.86 -20.61 6.45
C ASP A 96 4.97 -19.35 6.46
N THR A 97 4.00 -19.28 5.54
CA THR A 97 3.05 -18.14 5.45
C THR A 97 2.11 -18.05 6.65
N THR A 98 1.85 -19.15 7.38
CA THR A 98 1.02 -19.12 8.60
C THR A 98 1.77 -18.41 9.73
N ALA A 99 3.08 -18.64 9.84
CA ALA A 99 3.95 -17.91 10.76
C ALA A 99 4.08 -16.43 10.36
N VAL A 100 4.10 -16.11 9.06
CA VAL A 100 4.04 -14.72 8.58
C VAL A 100 2.74 -14.05 9.01
N GLU A 101 1.58 -14.68 8.79
CA GLU A 101 0.28 -14.13 9.24
C GLU A 101 0.24 -13.90 10.75
N SER A 102 0.80 -14.83 11.52
CA SER A 102 0.89 -14.70 12.98
C SER A 102 1.78 -13.52 13.39
N TRP A 103 2.88 -13.30 12.68
CA TRP A 103 3.76 -12.15 12.89
C TRP A 103 3.08 -10.83 12.53
N LEU A 104 2.30 -10.78 11.45
CA LEU A 104 1.57 -9.59 10.99
C LEU A 104 0.48 -9.10 11.95
N LYS A 105 -0.04 -9.99 12.81
CA LYS A 105 -1.13 -9.68 13.74
C LYS A 105 -0.79 -8.47 14.64
N GLY A 106 -1.56 -7.39 14.46
CA GLY A 106 -1.39 -6.11 15.18
C GLY A 106 -0.26 -5.21 14.63
N ARG A 107 0.68 -5.75 13.85
CA ARG A 107 1.76 -4.97 13.23
C ARG A 107 1.28 -4.22 11.99
N GLU A 108 0.39 -4.82 11.21
CA GLU A 108 -0.15 -4.16 10.01
C GLU A 108 -0.89 -2.87 10.35
N GLU A 109 -1.72 -2.89 11.39
CA GLU A 109 -2.45 -1.70 11.86
C GLU A 109 -1.49 -0.58 12.30
N ALA A 110 -0.42 -0.93 13.03
CA ALA A 110 0.59 0.03 13.44
C ALA A 110 1.41 0.58 12.25
N ALA A 111 1.64 -0.23 11.23
CA ALA A 111 2.37 0.17 10.02
C ALA A 111 1.53 0.99 9.02
N GLN A 112 0.20 0.99 9.18
CA GLN A 112 -0.71 1.87 8.45
C GLN A 112 -0.71 3.31 9.00
N GLN A 113 -0.10 3.53 10.18
CA GLN A 113 0.12 4.86 10.72
C GLN A 113 1.47 5.43 10.25
N PRO A 114 1.55 6.74 9.94
CA PRO A 114 2.81 7.38 9.60
C PRO A 114 3.85 7.20 10.71
N SER A 115 5.09 6.89 10.34
CA SER A 115 6.20 6.90 11.31
C SER A 115 6.48 8.30 11.86
N PRO A 116 7.14 8.41 13.04
CA PRO A 116 7.63 9.69 13.53
C PRO A 116 8.52 10.42 12.52
N LEU A 117 9.34 9.68 11.76
CA LEU A 117 10.25 10.23 10.77
C LEU A 117 9.50 10.82 9.57
N ILE A 118 8.51 10.11 9.02
CA ILE A 118 7.75 10.67 7.89
C ILE A 118 6.89 11.85 8.33
N ILE A 119 6.41 11.87 9.58
CA ILE A 119 5.71 13.04 10.13
C ILE A 119 6.68 14.23 10.22
N GLU A 120 7.90 14.03 10.71
CA GLU A 120 8.93 15.06 10.74
C GLU A 120 9.24 15.61 9.34
N ILE A 121 9.49 14.72 8.38
CA ILE A 121 9.76 15.10 6.98
C ILE A 121 8.55 15.77 6.34
N ALA A 122 7.34 15.24 6.58
CA ALA A 122 6.12 15.78 6.01
C ALA A 122 5.78 17.15 6.58
N SER A 123 5.99 17.38 7.87
CA SER A 123 5.70 18.65 8.55
C SER A 123 6.73 19.74 8.26
N ALA A 124 7.93 19.38 7.81
CA ALA A 124 8.95 20.31 7.36
C ALA A 124 8.43 21.20 6.21
N ASP A 125 9.02 22.40 6.09
CA ASP A 125 8.72 23.38 5.03
C ASP A 125 7.21 23.65 4.85
N SER A 126 6.46 23.75 5.95
CA SER A 126 5.01 24.00 5.93
C SER A 126 4.21 22.99 5.12
N TRP A 127 4.49 21.70 5.33
CA TRP A 127 3.77 20.59 4.70
C TRP A 127 3.94 20.50 3.18
N LYS A 128 5.05 21.03 2.66
CA LYS A 128 5.35 21.01 1.22
C LYS A 128 5.34 19.61 0.62
N LEU A 129 5.81 18.60 1.35
CA LEU A 129 5.78 17.21 0.90
C LEU A 129 4.33 16.78 0.62
N LEU A 130 3.42 16.98 1.57
CA LEU A 130 2.01 16.60 1.39
C LEU A 130 1.36 17.37 0.22
N LYS A 131 1.65 18.66 0.08
CA LYS A 131 1.08 19.49 -0.99
C LYS A 131 1.56 19.09 -2.39
N SER A 132 2.81 18.63 -2.50
CA SER A 132 3.44 18.27 -3.78
C SER A 132 3.32 16.79 -4.13
N HIS A 133 3.09 15.91 -3.16
CA HIS A 133 2.93 14.48 -3.40
C HIS A 133 1.56 14.18 -4.04
N PRO A 134 1.52 13.51 -5.21
CA PRO A 134 0.26 13.19 -5.86
C PRO A 134 -0.41 11.99 -5.19
N PHE A 135 -1.43 12.23 -4.37
CA PHE A 135 -2.25 11.15 -3.81
C PHE A 135 -3.25 10.66 -4.85
N ARG A 136 -3.25 9.35 -5.09
CA ARG A 136 -4.23 8.70 -5.96
C ARG A 136 -5.38 8.17 -5.12
N LEU A 137 -6.58 8.64 -5.42
CA LEU A 137 -7.82 8.20 -4.81
C LEU A 137 -8.57 7.27 -5.75
N ARG A 138 -9.09 6.15 -5.25
CA ARG A 138 -10.11 5.39 -5.95
C ARG A 138 -11.47 5.82 -5.40
N VAL A 139 -12.38 6.15 -6.30
CA VAL A 139 -13.75 6.54 -5.94
C VAL A 139 -14.73 5.51 -6.47
N SER A 140 -15.53 4.96 -5.57
CA SER A 140 -16.61 4.02 -5.86
C SER A 140 -17.96 4.57 -5.45
N TRP A 141 -19.05 3.97 -5.94
CA TRP A 141 -20.41 4.26 -5.50
C TRP A 141 -21.05 3.00 -4.92
N SER A 142 -21.45 3.09 -3.64
CA SER A 142 -22.18 2.04 -2.95
C SER A 142 -23.11 2.64 -1.91
N ASP A 143 -24.23 1.96 -1.64
CA ASP A 143 -25.13 2.29 -0.53
C ASP A 143 -25.62 3.75 -0.46
N GLY A 144 -25.72 4.42 -1.62
CA GLY A 144 -26.21 5.80 -1.70
C GLY A 144 -25.15 6.89 -1.50
N TYR A 145 -23.87 6.53 -1.46
CA TYR A 145 -22.75 7.45 -1.26
C TYR A 145 -21.59 7.15 -2.22
N TYR A 146 -20.81 8.18 -2.54
CA TYR A 146 -19.46 8.02 -3.07
C TYR A 146 -18.50 7.73 -1.93
N ALA A 147 -17.63 6.74 -2.11
CA ALA A 147 -16.54 6.44 -1.19
C ALA A 147 -15.20 6.71 -1.89
N ALA A 148 -14.36 7.58 -1.31
CA ALA A 148 -13.03 7.89 -1.80
C ALA A 148 -11.97 7.30 -0.86
N SER A 149 -11.16 6.37 -1.36
CA SER A 149 -10.09 5.72 -0.59
C SER A 149 -8.72 5.95 -1.22
N VAL A 150 -7.69 6.02 -0.38
CA VAL A 150 -6.28 6.01 -0.81
C VAL A 150 -5.85 4.55 -0.85
N ALA A 151 -5.23 4.08 -1.94
CA ALA A 151 -4.87 2.66 -2.08
C ALA A 151 -3.96 2.11 -0.95
N ALA A 152 -3.18 2.99 -0.33
CA ALA A 152 -2.29 2.66 0.78
C ALA A 152 -2.96 2.72 2.17
N LEU A 153 -4.21 3.19 2.27
CA LEU A 153 -4.94 3.36 3.52
C LEU A 153 -6.17 2.44 3.54
N ALA A 154 -6.47 1.88 4.70
CA ALA A 154 -7.68 1.07 4.90
C ALA A 154 -8.96 1.93 4.94
N GLU A 155 -8.83 3.21 5.26
CA GLU A 155 -9.94 4.13 5.48
C GLU A 155 -10.43 4.78 4.17
N ALA A 156 -11.71 5.16 4.16
CA ALA A 156 -12.36 5.86 3.06
C ALA A 156 -13.19 7.03 3.60
N SER A 157 -13.23 8.10 2.83
CA SER A 157 -14.14 9.23 3.05
C SER A 157 -15.43 9.02 2.26
N PHE A 158 -16.57 9.40 2.83
CA PHE A 158 -17.88 9.23 2.24
C PHE A 158 -18.55 10.58 1.97
N GLY A 159 -19.20 10.70 0.81
CA GLY A 159 -19.94 11.90 0.42
C GLY A 159 -21.13 11.60 -0.48
N ARG A 160 -22.11 12.50 -0.54
CA ARG A 160 -23.22 12.40 -1.51
C ARG A 160 -22.78 12.82 -2.90
N THR A 161 -21.71 13.58 -3.00
CA THR A 161 -21.06 13.96 -4.26
C THR A 161 -19.62 13.46 -4.29
N VAL A 162 -19.06 13.32 -5.51
CA VAL A 162 -17.63 13.02 -5.67
C VAL A 162 -16.76 14.08 -4.99
N ALA A 163 -17.16 15.36 -5.06
CA ALA A 163 -16.43 16.46 -4.44
C ALA A 163 -16.41 16.33 -2.91
N GLU A 164 -17.53 16.00 -2.28
CA GLU A 164 -17.59 15.75 -0.84
C GLU A 164 -16.69 14.59 -0.41
N ALA A 165 -16.76 13.47 -1.14
CA ALA A 165 -15.95 12.30 -0.83
C ALA A 165 -14.44 12.60 -0.97
N VAL A 166 -14.04 13.26 -2.07
CA VAL A 166 -12.65 13.64 -2.34
C VAL A 166 -12.12 14.67 -1.34
N ASN A 167 -12.92 15.70 -1.01
CA ASN A 167 -12.53 16.69 0.00
C ASN A 167 -12.35 16.05 1.37
N GLY A 168 -13.27 15.18 1.80
CA GLY A 168 -13.12 14.47 3.07
C GLY A 168 -11.91 13.53 3.07
N ALA A 169 -11.53 12.93 1.92
CA ALA A 169 -10.30 12.14 1.83
C ALA A 169 -9.04 13.02 2.00
N ALA A 170 -9.08 14.26 1.50
CA ALA A 170 -8.02 15.24 1.72
C ALA A 170 -7.87 15.60 3.20
N GLU A 171 -8.99 15.84 3.89
CA GLU A 171 -9.01 16.11 5.33
C GLU A 171 -8.47 14.91 6.14
N MET A 172 -8.88 13.70 5.77
CA MET A 172 -8.41 12.45 6.37
C MET A 172 -6.89 12.29 6.22
N ILE A 173 -6.32 12.60 5.05
CA ILE A 173 -4.86 12.61 4.84
C ILE A 173 -4.19 13.64 5.76
N CYS A 174 -4.72 14.86 5.85
CA CYS A 174 -4.17 15.85 6.77
C CYS A 174 -4.19 15.36 8.22
N GLN A 175 -5.31 14.79 8.68
CA GLN A 175 -5.46 14.26 10.03
C GLN A 175 -4.48 13.12 10.32
N LEU A 176 -4.33 12.18 9.37
CA LEU A 176 -3.42 11.05 9.48
C LEU A 176 -1.98 11.51 9.74
N PHE A 177 -1.53 12.56 9.05
CA PHE A 177 -0.18 13.11 9.19
C PHE A 177 -0.06 14.18 10.30
N GLY A 178 -1.16 14.54 10.97
CA GLY A 178 -1.17 15.64 11.95
C GLY A 178 -1.04 17.04 11.34
N ALA A 179 -1.31 17.18 10.03
CA ALA A 179 -1.34 18.47 9.36
C ALA A 179 -2.64 19.24 9.67
N PRO A 180 -2.60 20.58 9.72
CA PRO A 180 -3.81 21.39 9.78
C PRO A 180 -4.77 21.05 8.64
N VAL A 181 -6.03 20.76 8.97
CA VAL A 181 -7.08 20.40 7.99
C VAL A 181 -7.31 21.53 6.96
N GLU A 182 -6.97 22.76 7.31
CA GLU A 182 -7.00 23.92 6.39
C GLU A 182 -6.08 23.75 5.16
N PHE A 183 -5.10 22.84 5.20
CA PHE A 183 -4.25 22.51 4.05
C PHE A 183 -4.85 21.43 3.14
N SER A 184 -5.99 20.84 3.48
CA SER A 184 -6.64 19.83 2.65
C SER A 184 -6.90 20.29 1.20
N PRO A 185 -7.27 21.56 0.92
CA PRO A 185 -7.46 22.03 -0.46
C PRO A 185 -6.15 22.19 -1.24
N ASP A 186 -5.01 22.27 -0.55
CA ASP A 186 -3.68 22.40 -1.16
C ASP A 186 -3.07 21.06 -1.56
N LEU A 187 -3.70 19.93 -1.19
CA LEU A 187 -3.19 18.60 -1.52
C LEU A 187 -3.38 18.32 -3.02
N THR A 188 -2.35 17.73 -3.63
CA THR A 188 -2.44 17.26 -5.02
C THR A 188 -3.14 15.91 -5.06
N LEU A 189 -4.41 15.88 -5.47
CA LEU A 189 -5.23 14.66 -5.53
C LEU A 189 -5.57 14.29 -6.98
N ALA A 190 -5.44 13.00 -7.31
CA ALA A 190 -5.92 12.43 -8.57
C ALA A 190 -6.97 11.35 -8.27
N ALA A 191 -8.23 11.63 -8.60
CA ALA A 191 -9.34 10.70 -8.38
C ALA A 191 -9.58 9.81 -9.62
N GLU A 192 -9.48 8.51 -9.44
CA GLU A 192 -9.86 7.49 -10.41
C GLU A 192 -11.26 6.97 -10.05
N LEU A 193 -12.24 7.20 -10.92
CA LEU A 193 -13.60 6.70 -10.74
C LEU A 193 -13.68 5.26 -11.23
N ASP A 194 -14.17 4.35 -10.38
CA ASP A 194 -14.46 2.99 -10.80
C ASP A 194 -15.75 2.90 -11.64
N GLU A 195 -16.05 1.69 -12.14
CA GLU A 195 -17.23 1.47 -12.97
C GLU A 195 -18.55 1.83 -12.26
N THR A 196 -18.64 1.60 -10.94
CA THR A 196 -19.84 1.88 -10.16
C THR A 196 -20.09 3.38 -10.04
N ALA A 197 -19.04 4.15 -9.73
CA ALA A 197 -19.09 5.60 -9.66
C ALA A 197 -19.43 6.22 -11.02
N VAL A 198 -18.76 5.78 -12.10
CA VAL A 198 -19.02 6.26 -13.46
C VAL A 198 -20.46 5.96 -13.89
N ARG A 199 -20.95 4.74 -13.61
CA ARG A 199 -22.31 4.35 -13.96
C ARG A 199 -23.33 5.23 -13.25
N HIS A 200 -23.18 5.46 -11.94
CA HIS A 200 -24.10 6.30 -11.19
C HIS A 200 -24.15 7.72 -11.74
N ILE A 201 -23.00 8.36 -11.98
CA ILE A 201 -22.93 9.73 -12.55
C ILE A 201 -23.68 9.85 -13.87
N ARG A 202 -23.64 8.81 -14.71
CA ARG A 202 -24.31 8.81 -16.02
C ARG A 202 -25.83 8.60 -15.93
N THR A 203 -26.31 8.07 -14.82
CA THR A 203 -27.73 7.68 -14.64
C THR A 203 -28.49 8.53 -13.63
N ALA A 204 -27.78 9.34 -12.83
CA ALA A 204 -28.34 10.32 -11.91
C ALA A 204 -28.78 11.58 -12.66
#